data_AF-A0A820F2K5-F1
#
_entry.id   AF-A0A820F2K5-F1
#
_cell.length_a   1.000
_cell.length_b   1.000
_cell.length_c   1.000
_cell.angle_alpha   90.00
_cell.angle_beta   90.00
_cell.angle_gamma   90.00
#
_symmetry.space_group_name_H-M   'P 1'
#
loop_
_entity.id
_entity.type
_entity.pdbx_description
1 polymer ?
#
loop_
_entity_poly.entity_id
_entity_poly.type
_entity_poly.pdbx_seq_one_letter_code
_entity_poly.pdbx_strand_id
1 'polypeptide(L)'
;RNDIQHASVQYILDSVIEELVQNPERRFIYVEIAFFWRWWNQQSNDTRNIVKELVNAGRLEFISGGWCMHDEATTYYNSIIDQHTLGAEFLRDQFGECARPKIGWQIDPFGHSREVASLFAQMGFDGLFFARADYQDSDLRNSTKTMEMIWKGSANLGES
;
A
#
# COMPACT_ATOMS: atom_id res chain seq x y z
N ARG A 1 -16.75 17.16 -14.40
CA ARG A 1 -15.69 18.01 -13.80
C ARG A 1 -15.81 17.83 -12.29
N ASN A 2 -14.70 17.61 -11.59
CA ASN A 2 -14.74 17.38 -10.14
C ASN A 2 -14.62 18.74 -9.44
N ASP A 3 -15.69 19.17 -8.78
CA ASP A 3 -15.84 20.52 -8.24
C ASP A 3 -15.52 20.58 -6.73
N ILE A 4 -15.10 19.45 -6.15
CA ILE A 4 -14.88 19.28 -4.70
C ILE A 4 -13.39 19.41 -4.36
N GLN A 5 -12.49 18.85 -5.18
CA GLN A 5 -11.04 18.95 -4.98
C GLN A 5 -10.30 18.81 -6.32
N HIS A 6 -9.42 19.78 -6.61
CA HIS A 6 -8.46 19.70 -7.72
C HIS A 6 -7.20 18.97 -7.26
N ALA A 7 -7.32 17.67 -6.97
CA ALA A 7 -6.16 16.81 -6.72
C ALA A 7 -5.67 16.20 -8.04
N SER A 8 -4.36 16.24 -8.29
CA SER A 8 -3.75 15.66 -9.48
C SER A 8 -2.63 14.71 -9.06
N VAL A 9 -2.92 13.41 -9.09
CA VAL A 9 -1.95 12.35 -8.75
C VAL A 9 -0.77 12.34 -9.72
N GLN A 10 -1.00 12.76 -10.97
CA GLN A 10 0.07 12.90 -11.96
C GLN A 10 1.17 13.84 -11.46
N TYR A 11 0.82 15.04 -10.97
CA TYR A 11 1.84 16.00 -10.51
C TYR A 11 2.57 15.51 -9.26
N ILE A 12 1.92 14.71 -8.42
CA ILE A 12 2.57 14.07 -7.27
C ILE A 12 3.63 13.09 -7.78
N LEU A 13 3.27 12.18 -8.69
CA LEU A 13 4.20 11.18 -9.21
C LEU A 13 5.34 11.84 -9.99
N ASP A 14 5.05 12.80 -10.87
CA ASP A 14 6.08 13.51 -11.64
C ASP A 14 7.12 14.17 -10.72
N SER A 15 6.65 14.95 -9.74
CA SER A 15 7.54 15.64 -8.79
C SER A 15 8.28 14.69 -7.84
N VAL A 16 7.64 13.61 -7.37
CA VAL A 16 8.30 12.61 -6.53
C VAL A 16 9.45 11.94 -7.28
N ILE A 17 9.24 11.54 -8.54
CA ILE A 17 10.31 10.92 -9.33
C ILE A 17 11.48 11.89 -9.52
N GLU A 18 11.21 13.16 -9.85
CA GLU A 18 12.24 14.19 -9.96
C GLU A 18 13.02 14.37 -8.64
N GLU A 19 12.32 14.50 -7.51
CA GLU A 19 12.96 14.70 -6.21
C GLU A 19 13.75 13.47 -5.74
N LEU A 20 13.30 12.26 -6.08
CA LEU A 20 14.06 11.04 -5.82
C LEU A 20 15.35 11.03 -6.66
N VAL A 21 15.31 11.42 -7.94
CA VAL A 21 16.54 11.49 -8.76
C VAL A 21 17.54 12.50 -8.19
N GLN A 22 17.08 13.64 -7.67
CA GLN A 22 17.95 14.71 -7.19
C GLN A 22 18.75 14.37 -5.91
N ASN A 23 18.24 13.48 -5.05
CA ASN A 23 18.92 13.16 -3.79
C ASN A 23 18.80 11.67 -3.44
N PRO A 24 19.92 10.91 -3.44
CA PRO A 24 19.92 9.46 -3.21
C PRO A 24 19.40 9.02 -1.83
N GLU A 25 19.42 9.89 -0.83
CA GLU A 25 18.94 9.56 0.52
C GLU A 25 17.41 9.58 0.63
N ARG A 26 16.73 10.22 -0.32
CA ARG A 26 15.27 10.32 -0.30
C ARG A 26 14.62 8.99 -0.62
N ARG A 27 13.51 8.73 0.09
CA ARG A 27 12.64 7.57 -0.10
C ARG A 27 11.19 8.02 -0.16
N PHE A 28 10.38 7.25 -0.87
CA PHE A 28 8.95 7.48 -0.96
C PHE A 28 8.20 6.16 -1.03
N ILE A 29 7.08 6.07 -0.31
CA ILE A 29 6.16 4.93 -0.35
C ILE A 29 4.95 5.27 -1.22
N TYR A 30 4.46 4.31 -2.00
CA TYR A 30 3.28 4.49 -2.83
C TYR A 30 2.31 3.30 -2.70
N VAL A 31 1.00 3.57 -2.65
CA VAL A 31 -0.01 2.60 -2.24
C VAL A 31 -0.92 2.16 -3.40
N GLU A 32 -1.63 3.09 -4.04
CA GLU A 32 -2.77 2.78 -4.93
C GLU A 32 -2.35 2.49 -6.38
N ILE A 33 -2.23 1.20 -6.73
CA ILE A 33 -1.71 0.78 -8.04
C ILE A 33 -2.61 1.22 -9.20
N ALA A 34 -3.92 1.43 -9.01
CA ALA A 34 -4.78 1.96 -10.05
C ALA A 34 -4.28 3.31 -10.61
N PHE A 35 -3.85 4.23 -9.73
CA PHE A 35 -3.34 5.52 -10.16
C PHE A 35 -1.93 5.41 -10.75
N PHE A 36 -1.07 4.59 -10.13
CA PHE A 36 0.28 4.37 -10.64
C PHE A 36 0.25 3.75 -12.03
N TRP A 37 -0.59 2.73 -12.26
CA TRP A 37 -0.80 2.08 -13.56
C TRP A 37 -1.22 3.09 -14.64
N ARG A 38 -2.17 3.96 -14.32
CA ARG A 38 -2.63 5.02 -15.25
C ARG A 38 -1.50 5.97 -15.61
N TRP A 39 -0.73 6.41 -14.61
CA TRP A 39 0.43 7.27 -14.82
C TRP A 39 1.53 6.57 -15.63
N TRP A 40 1.88 5.34 -15.27
CA TRP A 40 2.90 4.50 -15.91
C TRP A 40 2.69 4.34 -17.40
N ASN A 41 1.43 4.14 -17.82
CA ASN A 41 1.06 3.94 -19.21
C ASN A 41 1.24 5.19 -20.08
N GLN A 42 1.40 6.36 -19.48
CA GLN A 42 1.62 7.63 -20.17
C GLN A 42 3.12 8.03 -20.21
N GLN A 43 3.98 7.29 -19.52
CA GLN A 43 5.40 7.64 -19.40
C GLN A 43 6.24 7.19 -20.59
N SER A 44 7.28 7.97 -20.86
CA SER A 44 8.34 7.62 -21.80
C SER A 44 9.16 6.42 -21.31
N ASN A 45 9.88 5.75 -22.22
CA ASN A 45 10.78 4.66 -21.84
C ASN A 45 11.88 5.13 -20.88
N ASP A 46 12.37 6.36 -21.04
CA ASP A 46 13.42 6.93 -20.18
C ASP A 46 12.92 7.08 -18.74
N THR A 47 11.73 7.68 -18.57
CA THR A 47 11.08 7.80 -17.26
C THR A 47 10.81 6.43 -16.64
N ARG A 48 10.33 5.46 -17.44
CA ARG A 48 10.09 4.09 -16.95
C ARG A 48 11.38 3.41 -16.47
N ASN A 49 12.50 3.62 -17.15
CA ASN A 49 13.79 3.08 -16.73
C ASN A 49 14.27 3.72 -15.41
N ILE A 50 14.15 5.04 -15.27
CA ILE A 50 14.47 5.74 -14.01
C ILE A 50 13.66 5.17 -12.84
N VAL A 51 12.35 5.00 -13.03
CA VAL A 51 11.48 4.45 -11.98
C VAL A 51 11.89 3.02 -11.62
N LYS A 52 12.21 2.18 -12.60
CA LYS A 52 12.72 0.82 -12.35
C LYS A 52 14.00 0.84 -11.52
N GLU A 53 14.92 1.75 -11.82
CA GLU A 53 16.15 1.93 -11.02
C GLU A 53 15.84 2.36 -9.59
N LEU A 54 14.91 3.31 -9.40
CA LEU A 54 14.49 3.78 -8.08
C LEU A 54 13.83 2.66 -7.25
N VAL A 55 13.00 1.82 -7.89
CA VAL A 55 12.35 0.67 -7.24
C VAL A 55 13.39 -0.40 -6.88
N ASN A 56 14.30 -0.74 -7.79
CA ASN A 56 15.36 -1.71 -7.53
C ASN A 56 16.33 -1.24 -6.43
N ALA A 57 16.52 0.07 -6.30
CA ALA A 57 17.32 0.67 -5.22
C ALA A 57 16.56 0.78 -3.88
N GLY A 58 15.28 0.40 -3.82
CA GLY A 58 14.43 0.52 -2.63
C GLY A 58 14.11 1.97 -2.24
N ARG A 59 14.17 2.90 -3.20
CA ARG A 59 13.96 4.33 -2.99
C ARG A 59 12.52 4.75 -3.28
N LEU A 60 11.89 4.09 -4.25
CA LEU A 60 10.45 4.08 -4.41
C LEU A 60 9.94 2.70 -4.01
N GLU A 61 9.18 2.62 -2.93
CA GLU A 61 8.67 1.36 -2.39
C GLU A 61 7.15 1.29 -2.53
N PHE A 62 6.64 0.15 -3.02
CA PHE A 62 5.20 -0.10 -3.05
C PHE A 62 4.77 -0.82 -1.77
N ILE A 63 3.80 -0.25 -1.07
CA ILE A 63 3.20 -0.83 0.15
C ILE A 63 1.71 -1.06 -0.08
N SER A 64 1.12 -2.08 0.53
CA SER A 64 -0.15 -2.73 0.13
C SER A 64 -0.13 -3.28 -1.31
N GLY A 65 0.19 -2.45 -2.30
CA GLY A 65 0.30 -2.81 -3.71
C GLY A 65 -1.00 -3.34 -4.32
N GLY A 66 -2.15 -3.08 -3.69
CA GLY A 66 -3.46 -3.36 -4.25
C GLY A 66 -3.85 -2.29 -5.28
N TRP A 67 -4.86 -2.61 -6.10
CA TRP A 67 -5.46 -1.63 -6.99
C TRP A 67 -5.94 -0.37 -6.24
N CYS A 68 -6.46 -0.54 -5.02
CA CYS A 68 -6.78 0.53 -4.09
C CYS A 68 -6.49 0.13 -2.64
N MET A 69 -6.58 1.12 -1.73
CA MET A 69 -6.84 0.87 -0.32
C MET A 69 -8.34 0.58 -0.18
N HIS A 70 -8.70 -0.68 0.02
CA HIS A 70 -10.08 -1.13 0.08
C HIS A 70 -10.72 -0.80 1.43
N ASP A 71 -12.04 -0.61 1.44
CA ASP A 71 -12.80 -0.62 2.69
C ASP A 71 -12.71 -2.00 3.35
N GLU A 72 -12.82 -2.07 4.67
CA GLU A 72 -12.76 -3.32 5.42
C GLU A 72 -14.12 -3.77 5.99
N ALA A 73 -15.15 -2.90 5.93
CA ALA A 73 -16.47 -3.19 6.48
C ALA A 73 -17.45 -3.77 5.45
N THR A 74 -17.44 -3.25 4.21
CA THR A 74 -18.46 -3.52 3.18
C THR A 74 -17.93 -4.27 1.96
N THR A 75 -16.75 -4.86 2.06
CA THR A 75 -16.14 -5.67 1.00
C THR A 75 -16.26 -7.16 1.26
N TYR A 76 -16.47 -7.95 0.21
CA TYR A 76 -16.36 -9.40 0.29
C TYR A 76 -14.92 -9.84 0.05
N TYR A 77 -14.46 -10.88 0.74
CA TYR A 77 -13.05 -11.29 0.75
C TYR A 77 -12.50 -11.61 -0.65
N ASN A 78 -13.34 -12.11 -1.56
CA ASN A 78 -12.92 -12.37 -2.94
C ASN A 78 -12.47 -11.10 -3.66
N SER A 79 -13.14 -9.98 -3.40
CA SER A 79 -12.89 -8.70 -4.06
C SER A 79 -11.61 -8.07 -3.51
N ILE A 80 -11.34 -8.30 -2.21
CA ILE A 80 -10.06 -7.95 -1.57
C ILE A 80 -8.92 -8.70 -2.25
N ILE A 81 -9.07 -10.01 -2.45
CA ILE A 81 -8.06 -10.86 -3.11
C ILE A 81 -7.88 -10.43 -4.57
N ASP A 82 -8.97 -10.23 -5.33
CA ASP A 82 -8.91 -9.87 -6.75
C ASP A 82 -8.19 -8.54 -6.96
N GLN A 83 -8.50 -7.51 -6.18
CA GLN A 83 -7.87 -6.20 -6.34
C GLN A 83 -6.39 -6.20 -5.91
N HIS A 84 -6.01 -7.00 -4.90
CA HIS A 84 -4.60 -7.19 -4.56
C HIS A 84 -3.85 -7.99 -5.62
N THR A 85 -4.49 -9.02 -6.18
CA THR A 85 -3.90 -9.84 -7.25
C THR A 85 -3.61 -8.99 -8.48
N LEU A 86 -4.57 -8.16 -8.90
CA LEU A 86 -4.39 -7.27 -10.05
C LEU A 86 -3.22 -6.29 -9.87
N GLY A 87 -3.08 -5.71 -8.68
CA GLY A 87 -1.96 -4.82 -8.37
C GLY A 87 -0.62 -5.56 -8.30
N ALA A 88 -0.59 -6.73 -7.66
CA ALA A 88 0.60 -7.56 -7.52
C ALA A 88 1.11 -8.08 -8.87
N GLU A 89 0.22 -8.51 -9.77
CA GLU A 89 0.59 -8.94 -11.12
C GLU A 89 1.25 -7.81 -11.91
N PHE A 90 0.64 -6.62 -11.90
CA PHE A 90 1.22 -5.46 -12.56
C PHE A 90 2.62 -5.14 -12.00
N LEU A 91 2.78 -5.10 -10.68
CA LEU A 91 4.06 -4.78 -10.05
C LEU A 91 5.13 -5.83 -10.39
N ARG A 92 4.79 -7.11 -10.31
CA ARG A 92 5.67 -8.22 -10.70
C ARG A 92 6.11 -8.09 -12.15
N ASP A 93 5.17 -7.84 -13.06
CA ASP A 93 5.46 -7.82 -14.50
C ASP A 93 6.32 -6.61 -14.89
N GLN A 94 6.20 -5.47 -14.20
CA GLN A 94 6.98 -4.26 -14.52
C GLN A 94 8.32 -4.18 -13.78
N PHE A 95 8.39 -4.66 -12.54
CA PHE A 95 9.50 -4.40 -11.62
C PHE A 95 10.11 -5.66 -10.98
N GLY A 96 9.49 -6.83 -11.17
CA GLY A 96 9.96 -8.09 -10.60
C GLY A 96 9.89 -8.15 -9.07
N GLU A 97 10.73 -8.99 -8.47
CA GLU A 97 10.72 -9.27 -7.03
C GLU A 97 10.96 -8.05 -6.14
N CYS A 98 11.69 -7.03 -6.62
CA CYS A 98 11.99 -5.83 -5.84
C CYS A 98 10.75 -4.99 -5.52
N ALA A 99 9.68 -5.12 -6.30
CA ALA A 99 8.42 -4.40 -6.08
C ALA A 99 7.39 -5.18 -5.26
N ARG A 100 7.70 -6.40 -4.80
CA ARG A 100 6.77 -7.19 -4.00
C ARG A 100 6.51 -6.46 -2.67
N PRO A 101 5.26 -6.02 -2.40
CA PRO A 101 4.94 -5.35 -1.16
C PRO A 101 5.13 -6.29 0.03
N LYS A 102 5.70 -5.76 1.12
CA LYS A 102 5.87 -6.49 2.39
C LYS A 102 4.99 -5.97 3.51
N ILE A 103 4.48 -4.74 3.37
CA ILE A 103 3.76 -4.04 4.43
C ILE A 103 2.39 -3.65 3.90
N GLY A 104 1.35 -4.00 4.64
CA GLY A 104 0.00 -3.48 4.46
C GLY A 104 -0.13 -2.06 5.01
N TRP A 105 -0.86 -1.22 4.30
CA TRP A 105 -1.11 0.18 4.60
C TRP A 105 -2.60 0.49 4.44
N GLN A 106 -3.30 0.58 5.57
CA GLN A 106 -4.75 0.78 5.69
C GLN A 106 -5.03 1.99 6.60
N ILE A 107 -4.50 3.16 6.23
CA ILE A 107 -4.59 4.35 7.10
C ILE A 107 -5.97 5.01 7.09
N ASP A 108 -6.79 4.78 6.07
CA ASP A 108 -8.04 5.52 5.84
C ASP A 108 -9.37 4.72 5.88
N PRO A 109 -9.41 3.37 5.89
CA PRO A 109 -10.67 2.65 6.12
C PRO A 109 -11.29 2.95 7.48
N PHE A 110 -12.61 2.99 7.56
CA PHE A 110 -13.33 3.33 8.79
C PHE A 110 -13.53 2.10 9.69
N GLY A 111 -12.47 1.69 10.37
CA GLY A 111 -12.39 0.45 11.16
C GLY A 111 -11.66 -0.65 10.39
N HIS A 112 -11.22 -1.68 11.12
CA HIS A 112 -10.34 -2.72 10.57
C HIS A 112 -10.86 -4.13 10.91
N SER A 113 -10.71 -5.05 9.98
CA SER A 113 -11.27 -6.40 10.02
C SER A 113 -10.20 -7.44 10.35
N ARG A 114 -10.57 -8.47 11.13
CA ARG A 114 -9.64 -9.59 11.37
C ARG A 114 -9.34 -10.36 10.09
N GLU A 115 -10.31 -10.34 9.16
CA GLU A 115 -10.24 -10.97 7.85
C GLU A 115 -9.10 -10.38 7.02
N VAL A 116 -8.96 -9.05 6.94
CA VAL A 116 -7.84 -8.39 6.24
C VAL A 116 -6.50 -8.74 6.89
N ALA A 117 -6.41 -8.72 8.23
CA ALA A 117 -5.20 -9.14 8.92
C ALA A 117 -4.79 -10.59 8.56
N SER A 118 -5.76 -11.51 8.54
CA SER A 118 -5.53 -12.90 8.17
C SER A 118 -5.17 -13.07 6.69
N LEU A 119 -5.76 -12.29 5.79
CA LEU A 119 -5.46 -12.33 4.36
C LEU A 119 -4.06 -11.78 4.08
N PHE A 120 -3.68 -10.67 4.71
CA PHE A 120 -2.38 -10.04 4.52
C PHE A 120 -1.23 -10.95 4.99
N ALA A 121 -1.41 -11.66 6.10
CA ALA A 121 -0.46 -12.69 6.53
C ALA A 121 -0.31 -13.80 5.46
N GLN A 122 -1.42 -14.29 4.90
CA GLN A 122 -1.41 -15.30 3.84
C GLN A 122 -0.84 -14.80 2.50
N MET A 123 -0.94 -13.50 2.22
CA MET A 123 -0.30 -12.84 1.07
C MET A 123 1.22 -12.67 1.27
N GLY A 124 1.72 -12.93 2.48
CA GLY A 124 3.13 -12.84 2.85
C GLY A 124 3.56 -11.42 3.23
N PHE A 125 2.66 -10.62 3.79
CA PHE A 125 3.03 -9.35 4.43
C PHE A 125 3.57 -9.59 5.84
N ASP A 126 4.62 -8.85 6.17
CA ASP A 126 5.31 -8.89 7.46
C ASP A 126 4.65 -7.95 8.50
N GLY A 127 3.83 -7.00 8.05
CA GLY A 127 3.19 -6.03 8.92
C GLY A 127 2.00 -5.33 8.27
N LEU A 128 1.15 -4.74 9.11
CA LEU A 128 0.00 -3.94 8.72
C LEU A 128 -0.05 -2.68 9.58
N PHE A 129 -0.07 -1.52 8.93
CA PHE A 129 -0.27 -0.23 9.57
C PHE A 129 -1.65 0.31 9.25
N PHE A 130 -2.34 0.80 10.26
CA PHE A 130 -3.62 1.47 10.14
C PHE A 130 -3.74 2.60 11.15
N ALA A 131 -4.66 3.54 10.92
CA ALA A 131 -4.78 4.75 11.74
C ALA A 131 -6.17 4.97 12.37
N ARG A 132 -7.25 4.49 11.74
CA ARG A 132 -8.62 4.77 12.20
C ARG A 132 -9.12 3.68 13.14
N ALA A 133 -8.93 3.90 14.43
CA ALA A 133 -9.51 3.09 15.50
C ALA A 133 -10.46 3.93 16.36
N ASP A 134 -11.25 3.26 17.20
CA ASP A 134 -12.04 3.95 18.23
C ASP A 134 -11.10 4.78 19.13
N TYR A 135 -11.51 6.00 19.46
CA TYR A 135 -10.64 6.92 20.20
C TYR A 135 -10.38 6.43 21.63
N GLN A 136 -11.32 5.72 22.27
CA GLN A 136 -11.14 5.17 23.62
C GLN A 136 -10.12 4.04 23.60
N ASP A 137 -10.15 3.17 22.59
CA ASP A 137 -9.13 2.13 22.40
C ASP A 137 -7.76 2.74 22.08
N SER A 138 -7.73 3.78 21.25
CA SER A 138 -6.49 4.50 20.92
C SER A 138 -5.84 5.14 22.14
N ASP A 139 -6.63 5.84 22.98
CA ASP A 139 -6.16 6.44 24.22
C ASP A 139 -5.65 5.38 25.21
N LEU A 140 -6.39 4.28 25.35
CA LEU A 140 -5.98 3.16 26.19
C LEU A 140 -4.64 2.60 25.72
N ARG A 141 -4.51 2.21 24.45
CA ARG A 141 -3.29 1.61 23.88
C ARG A 141 -2.09 2.55 23.95
N ASN A 142 -2.30 3.84 23.79
CA ASN A 142 -1.25 4.83 23.94
C ASN A 142 -0.75 4.92 25.39
N SER A 143 -1.67 4.86 26.37
CA SER A 143 -1.33 4.86 27.80
C SER A 143 -0.65 3.57 28.26
N THR A 144 -1.05 2.42 27.71
CA THR A 144 -0.55 1.09 28.08
C THR A 144 0.63 0.62 27.23
N LYS A 145 1.04 1.38 26.20
CA LYS A 145 2.10 1.03 25.25
C LYS A 145 1.81 -0.25 24.47
N THR A 146 0.57 -0.38 24.00
CA THR A 146 0.07 -1.54 23.23
C THR A 146 -0.55 -1.13 21.89
N MET A 147 0.00 -0.07 21.27
CA MET A 147 -0.34 0.35 19.91
C MET A 147 0.16 -0.67 18.87
N GLU A 148 1.29 -1.30 19.15
CA GLU A 148 1.87 -2.37 18.34
C GLU A 148 1.51 -3.71 18.96
N MET A 149 1.05 -4.66 18.14
CA MET A 149 0.68 -5.99 18.60
C MET A 149 0.83 -7.02 17.49
N ILE A 150 0.98 -8.29 17.87
CA ILE A 150 0.83 -9.42 16.94
C ILE A 150 -0.67 -9.71 16.80
N TRP A 151 -1.24 -9.31 15.66
CA TRP A 151 -2.66 -9.48 15.40
C TRP A 151 -2.97 -10.87 14.82
N LYS A 152 -3.41 -11.80 15.68
CA LYS A 152 -3.87 -13.13 15.26
C LYS A 152 -5.29 -13.06 14.68
N GLY A 153 -5.39 -12.80 13.37
CA GLY A 153 -6.66 -12.57 12.66
C GLY A 153 -7.55 -13.80 12.45
N SER A 154 -7.03 -15.02 12.65
CA SER A 154 -7.76 -16.27 12.47
C SER A 154 -7.63 -17.20 13.68
N ALA A 155 -8.76 -17.76 14.13
CA ALA A 155 -8.78 -18.77 15.18
C ALA A 155 -8.23 -20.14 14.71
N ASN A 156 -8.13 -20.36 13.40
CA ASN A 156 -7.85 -21.67 12.82
C ASN A 156 -6.43 -21.82 12.27
N LEU A 157 -5.74 -20.71 11.96
CA LEU A 157 -4.45 -20.73 11.25
C LEU A 157 -3.22 -20.73 12.17
N GLY A 158 -3.41 -20.73 13.50
CA GLY A 158 -2.31 -20.86 14.46
C GLY A 158 -1.33 -19.68 14.45
N GLU A 159 -0.04 -19.94 14.66
CA GLU A 159 1.03 -18.93 14.51
C GLU A 159 1.45 -18.86 13.04
N SER A 160 0.71 -18.07 12.26
CA SER A 160 1.10 -17.66 10.91
C SER A 160 1.73 -16.28 10.96
#